data_AF-A0A1G5WHB9-F1
#
_entry.id   AF-A0A1G5WHB9-F1
#
_cell.length_a   1.000
_cell.length_b   1.000
_cell.length_c   1.000
_cell.angle_alpha   90.00
_cell.angle_beta   90.00
_cell.angle_gamma   90.00
#
_symmetry.space_group_name_H-M   'P 1'
#
loop_
_entity.id
_entity.type
_entity.pdbx_description
1 polymer ?
#
loop_
_entity_poly.entity_id
_entity_poly.type
_entity_poly.pdbx_seq_one_letter_code
_entity_poly.pdbx_strand_id
1 'polypeptide(L)'
;MGIYSFNNKKYQRSDSFLLGAILSVSGGFQDAYTYVLRDKVFANAQTGNIVLMSQGLINKDWSTSFRYLLPVLAFVLGIVASEQIGHRFKHSKKIHWRQIVLLIEAFILAVVAFVPLTHNVLANVLVSFACAMQVQAFRKLHGYAYATTMCIGNLRSGTESLSIYFRERNKESIIKAFHYYGIIFFFAIGAGIGATISCQYGIKSVFASAILLIIGFFVMLDTEEK
;
A
#
# COMPACT_ATOMS: atom_id res chain seq x y z
N MET A 1 -35.37 18.73 20.73
CA MET A 1 -35.15 19.59 19.55
C MET A 1 -33.78 19.22 19.00
N GLY A 2 -33.77 18.46 17.90
CA GLY A 2 -32.55 17.89 17.33
C GLY A 2 -31.78 18.92 16.51
N ILE A 3 -30.46 18.95 16.69
CA ILE A 3 -29.54 19.56 15.74
C ILE A 3 -28.74 18.42 15.11
N TYR A 4 -28.80 18.40 13.79
CA TYR A 4 -28.36 17.37 12.88
C TYR A 4 -26.86 17.03 13.00
N SER A 5 -26.53 15.83 13.48
CA SER A 5 -25.22 15.19 13.27
C SER A 5 -25.29 14.24 12.06
N PHE A 6 -25.58 14.79 10.88
CA PHE A 6 -25.53 14.05 9.61
C PHE A 6 -24.32 14.41 8.74
N ASN A 7 -23.52 15.43 9.12
CA ASN A 7 -22.43 15.94 8.28
C ASN A 7 -21.07 15.24 8.51
N ASN A 8 -20.80 14.68 9.71
CA ASN A 8 -19.49 14.07 9.99
C ASN A 8 -19.25 12.71 9.32
N LYS A 9 -20.29 11.91 9.08
CA LYS A 9 -20.13 10.56 8.48
C LYS A 9 -19.74 10.58 7.00
N LYS A 10 -20.21 11.57 6.22
CA LYS A 10 -19.82 11.70 4.81
C LYS A 10 -18.40 12.25 4.69
N TYR A 11 -18.05 13.22 5.52
CA TYR A 11 -16.73 13.82 5.58
C TYR A 11 -15.66 12.78 5.95
N GLN A 12 -15.85 12.04 7.06
CA GLN A 12 -14.95 10.95 7.46
C GLN A 12 -14.78 9.85 6.39
N ARG A 13 -15.83 9.51 5.63
CA ARG A 13 -15.72 8.53 4.52
C ARG A 13 -14.90 9.09 3.36
N SER A 14 -15.11 10.35 3.00
CA SER A 14 -14.39 11.01 1.91
C SER A 14 -12.89 11.06 2.21
N ASP A 15 -12.52 11.47 3.42
CA ASP A 15 -11.11 11.56 3.84
C ASP A 15 -10.43 10.19 3.90
N SER A 16 -11.18 9.17 4.33
CA SER A 16 -10.70 7.78 4.32
C SER A 16 -10.45 7.23 2.92
N PHE A 17 -11.31 7.58 1.97
CA PHE A 17 -11.14 7.16 0.58
C PHE A 17 -10.01 7.92 -0.10
N LEU A 18 -9.90 9.24 0.14
CA LEU A 18 -8.80 10.05 -0.36
C LEU A 18 -7.45 9.53 0.14
N LEU A 19 -7.33 9.28 1.44
CA LEU A 19 -6.12 8.68 2.02
C LEU A 19 -5.86 7.31 1.39
N GLY A 20 -6.88 6.46 1.28
CA GLY A 20 -6.78 5.16 0.63
C GLY A 20 -6.24 5.28 -0.80
N ALA A 21 -6.77 6.22 -1.60
CA ALA A 21 -6.35 6.47 -2.98
C ALA A 21 -4.88 6.93 -3.07
N ILE A 22 -4.45 7.86 -2.22
CA ILE A 22 -3.05 8.33 -2.18
C ILE A 22 -2.11 7.16 -1.87
N LEU A 23 -2.44 6.36 -0.85
CA LEU A 23 -1.64 5.20 -0.46
C LEU A 23 -1.65 4.11 -1.55
N SER A 24 -2.74 3.96 -2.30
CA SER A 24 -2.83 3.06 -3.44
C SER A 24 -1.97 3.49 -4.61
N VAL A 25 -1.97 4.79 -4.95
CA VAL A 25 -1.06 5.34 -5.96
C VAL A 25 0.40 5.10 -5.55
N SER A 26 0.74 5.36 -4.28
CA SER A 26 2.08 5.08 -3.74
C SER A 26 2.43 3.59 -3.85
N GLY A 27 1.54 2.68 -3.43
CA GLY A 27 1.78 1.23 -3.51
C GLY A 27 1.97 0.73 -4.95
N GLY A 28 1.14 1.19 -5.88
CA GLY A 28 1.29 0.86 -7.30
C GLY A 28 2.61 1.40 -7.87
N PHE A 29 2.99 2.62 -7.49
CA PHE A 29 4.27 3.20 -7.87
C PHE A 29 5.44 2.35 -7.39
N GLN A 30 5.44 1.96 -6.12
CA GLN A 30 6.50 1.15 -5.51
C GLN A 30 6.66 -0.20 -6.21
N ASP A 31 5.55 -0.87 -6.55
CA ASP A 31 5.58 -2.13 -7.32
C ASP A 31 6.18 -1.96 -8.70
N ALA A 32 5.77 -0.91 -9.43
CA ALA A 32 6.32 -0.62 -10.74
C ALA A 32 7.81 -0.24 -10.66
N TYR A 33 8.21 0.54 -9.66
CA TYR A 33 9.60 0.92 -9.42
C TYR A 33 10.49 -0.31 -9.22
N THR A 34 10.13 -1.20 -8.29
CA THR A 34 10.93 -2.38 -8.01
C THR A 34 10.92 -3.34 -9.19
N TYR A 35 9.79 -3.49 -9.88
CA TYR A 35 9.72 -4.39 -11.03
C TYR A 35 10.52 -3.88 -12.23
N VAL A 36 10.47 -2.57 -12.51
CA VAL A 36 11.17 -1.98 -13.66
C VAL A 36 12.67 -1.89 -13.40
N LEU A 37 13.09 -1.41 -12.23
CA LEU A 37 14.49 -1.05 -11.94
C LEU A 37 15.23 -2.02 -11.01
N ARG A 38 14.53 -2.86 -10.23
CA ARG A 38 15.12 -3.69 -9.16
C ARG A 38 14.87 -5.18 -9.39
N ASP A 39 15.37 -5.69 -10.52
CA ASP A 39 15.38 -7.12 -10.86
C ASP A 39 14.02 -7.82 -10.90
N LYS A 40 12.97 -7.11 -11.36
CA LYS A 40 11.63 -7.69 -11.61
C LYS A 40 10.95 -8.24 -10.34
N VAL A 41 11.29 -7.68 -9.18
CA VAL A 41 10.65 -8.01 -7.90
C VAL A 41 9.45 -7.10 -7.65
N PHE A 42 8.35 -7.64 -7.14
CA PHE A 42 7.21 -6.85 -6.69
C PHE A 42 7.35 -6.48 -5.22
N ALA A 43 7.17 -5.20 -4.86
CA ALA A 43 7.26 -4.77 -3.47
C ALA A 43 6.06 -5.23 -2.62
N ASN A 44 4.86 -5.18 -3.19
CA ASN A 44 3.56 -5.49 -2.57
C ASN A 44 2.98 -6.82 -3.05
N ALA A 45 3.17 -7.21 -4.32
CA ALA A 45 2.59 -8.42 -4.89
C ALA A 45 3.35 -9.70 -4.52
N GLN A 46 3.34 -10.06 -3.22
CA GLN A 46 4.08 -11.22 -2.70
C GLN A 46 3.66 -12.56 -3.32
N THR A 47 2.40 -12.71 -3.74
CA THR A 47 1.96 -13.89 -4.51
C THR A 47 2.81 -14.09 -5.77
N GLY A 48 3.11 -13.01 -6.50
CA GLY A 48 3.96 -13.07 -7.69
C GLY A 48 5.39 -13.50 -7.35
N ASN A 49 5.96 -12.92 -6.29
CA ASN A 49 7.30 -13.29 -5.81
C ASN A 49 7.36 -14.77 -5.41
N ILE A 50 6.34 -15.30 -4.72
CA ILE A 50 6.29 -16.72 -4.31
C ILE A 50 6.25 -17.64 -5.52
N VAL A 51 5.48 -17.30 -6.56
CA VAL A 51 5.43 -18.08 -7.81
C VAL A 51 6.79 -18.08 -8.50
N LEU A 52 7.42 -16.92 -8.65
CA LEU A 52 8.73 -16.78 -9.30
C LEU A 52 9.87 -17.43 -8.49
N MET A 53 9.80 -17.37 -7.17
CA MET A 53 10.68 -18.11 -6.26
C MET A 53 10.54 -19.62 -6.49
N SER A 54 9.31 -20.13 -6.54
CA SER A 54 9.03 -21.56 -6.71
C SER A 54 9.56 -22.07 -8.06
N GLN A 55 9.42 -21.28 -9.12
CA GLN A 55 10.02 -21.57 -10.42
C GLN A 55 11.55 -21.65 -10.34
N GLY A 56 12.19 -20.69 -9.64
CA GLY A 56 13.63 -20.71 -9.41
C GLY A 56 14.09 -21.98 -8.68
N LEU A 57 13.36 -22.39 -7.64
CA LEU A 57 13.67 -23.58 -6.85
C LEU A 57 13.61 -24.86 -7.69
N ILE A 58 12.55 -25.02 -8.48
CA ILE A 58 12.38 -26.20 -9.37
C ILE A 58 13.51 -26.26 -10.41
N ASN A 59 13.91 -25.11 -10.93
CA ASN A 59 15.00 -25.00 -11.92
C ASN A 59 16.40 -25.06 -11.28
N LYS A 60 16.51 -25.23 -9.96
CA LYS A 60 17.77 -25.18 -9.19
C LYS A 60 18.53 -23.85 -9.34
N ASP A 61 17.83 -22.77 -9.68
CA ASP A 61 18.36 -21.41 -9.69
C ASP A 61 18.19 -20.78 -8.31
N TRP A 62 19.19 -21.01 -7.47
CA TRP A 62 19.25 -20.49 -6.11
C TRP A 62 19.30 -18.96 -6.08
N SER A 63 19.96 -18.33 -7.05
CA SER A 63 20.08 -16.86 -7.12
C SER A 63 18.70 -16.22 -7.28
N THR A 64 17.92 -16.69 -8.26
CA THR A 64 16.55 -16.25 -8.47
C THR A 64 15.66 -16.57 -7.26
N SER A 65 15.84 -17.75 -6.65
CA SER A 65 15.06 -18.15 -5.47
C SER A 65 15.28 -17.20 -4.30
N PHE A 66 16.53 -16.87 -3.95
CA PHE A 66 16.84 -15.94 -2.86
C PHE A 66 16.40 -14.51 -3.19
N ARG A 67 16.52 -14.07 -4.45
CA ARG A 67 16.05 -12.75 -4.90
C ARG A 67 14.58 -12.51 -4.55
N TYR A 68 13.72 -13.52 -4.68
CA TYR A 68 12.29 -13.41 -4.37
C TYR A 68 11.93 -13.82 -2.94
N LEU A 69 12.68 -14.72 -2.31
CA LEU A 69 12.45 -15.13 -0.92
C LEU A 69 12.70 -13.99 0.09
N LEU A 70 13.80 -13.26 -0.07
CA LEU A 70 14.19 -12.24 0.90
C LEU A 70 13.15 -11.10 1.04
N PRO A 71 12.59 -10.54 -0.06
CA PRO A 71 11.48 -9.60 0.00
C PRO A 71 10.23 -10.17 0.69
N VAL A 72 9.89 -11.45 0.47
CA VAL A 72 8.76 -12.11 1.15
C VAL A 72 8.97 -12.17 2.66
N LEU A 73 10.17 -12.57 3.10
CA LEU A 73 10.52 -12.58 4.53
C LEU A 73 10.51 -11.18 5.12
N ALA A 74 11.06 -10.19 4.40
CA ALA A 74 11.02 -8.79 4.79
C ALA A 74 9.58 -8.27 4.94
N PHE A 75 8.68 -8.69 4.04
CA PHE A 75 7.27 -8.34 4.11
C PHE A 75 6.63 -8.91 5.39
N VAL A 76 6.90 -10.17 5.73
CA VAL A 76 6.43 -10.77 7.00
C VAL A 76 6.94 -9.97 8.21
N LEU A 77 8.23 -9.61 8.23
CA LEU A 77 8.81 -8.82 9.30
C LEU A 77 8.20 -7.41 9.39
N GLY A 78 7.87 -6.79 8.25
CA GLY A 78 7.19 -5.48 8.22
C GLY A 78 5.78 -5.54 8.80
N ILE A 79 5.02 -6.61 8.56
CA ILE A 79 3.72 -6.84 9.22
C ILE A 79 3.91 -6.90 10.74
N VAL A 80 4.88 -7.70 11.21
CA VAL A 80 5.16 -7.83 12.65
C VAL A 80 5.55 -6.49 13.26
N ALA A 81 6.46 -5.75 12.61
CA ALA A 81 6.89 -4.43 13.07
C ALA A 81 5.71 -3.44 13.18
N SER A 82 4.83 -3.41 12.18
CA SER A 82 3.63 -2.56 12.17
C SER A 82 2.66 -2.92 13.30
N GLU A 83 2.43 -4.21 13.57
CA GLU A 83 1.61 -4.63 14.72
C GLU A 83 2.24 -4.24 16.06
N GLN A 84 3.57 -4.35 16.21
CA GLN A 84 4.25 -3.95 17.44
C GLN A 84 4.18 -2.43 17.67
N ILE A 85 4.38 -1.63 16.61
CA ILE A 85 4.19 -0.17 16.66
C ILE A 85 2.75 0.17 17.03
N GLY A 86 1.78 -0.49 16.39
CA GLY A 86 0.35 -0.33 16.68
C GLY A 86 0.03 -0.63 18.13
N HIS A 87 0.57 -1.70 18.71
CA HIS A 87 0.36 -2.07 20.11
C HIS A 87 1.00 -1.06 21.07
N ARG A 88 2.26 -0.65 20.82
CA ARG A 88 3.03 0.24 21.69
C ARG A 88 2.48 1.66 21.72
N PHE A 89 2.00 2.17 20.59
CA PHE A 89 1.58 3.56 20.42
C PHE A 89 0.06 3.75 20.35
N LYS A 90 -0.74 2.70 20.60
CA LYS A 90 -2.21 2.74 20.54
C LYS A 90 -2.85 3.87 21.35
N HIS A 91 -2.24 4.24 22.48
CA HIS A 91 -2.78 5.24 23.42
C HIS A 91 -1.99 6.57 23.40
N SER A 92 -1.11 6.77 22.42
CA SER A 92 -0.39 8.03 22.25
C SER A 92 -1.36 9.14 21.86
N LYS A 93 -1.33 10.26 22.60
CA LYS A 93 -2.24 11.40 22.38
C LYS A 93 -1.75 12.42 21.33
N LYS A 94 -0.47 12.37 20.94
CA LYS A 94 0.14 13.40 20.07
C LYS A 94 0.31 12.97 18.61
N ILE A 95 0.59 11.69 18.38
CA ILE A 95 0.81 11.12 17.04
C ILE A 95 0.14 9.75 17.02
N HIS A 96 -0.74 9.54 16.05
CA HIS A 96 -1.39 8.26 15.84
C HIS A 96 -0.41 7.25 15.24
N TRP A 97 -0.42 6.01 15.70
CA TRP A 97 0.56 4.98 15.31
C TRP A 97 0.66 4.74 13.78
N ARG A 98 -0.42 4.96 13.04
CA ARG A 98 -0.42 4.90 11.56
C ARG A 98 0.39 6.01 10.91
N GLN A 99 0.40 7.21 11.48
CA GLN A 99 1.24 8.32 11.03
C GLN A 99 2.72 7.97 11.21
N ILE A 100 3.07 7.32 12.34
CA ILE A 100 4.43 6.82 12.59
C ILE A 100 4.84 5.83 11.49
N VAL A 101 3.95 4.91 11.12
CA VAL A 101 4.21 3.95 10.03
C VAL A 101 4.48 4.66 8.70
N LEU A 102 3.67 5.65 8.32
CA LEU A 102 3.90 6.41 7.07
C LEU A 102 5.23 7.17 7.07
N LEU A 103 5.62 7.76 8.21
CA LEU A 103 6.91 8.45 8.33
C LEU A 103 8.09 7.48 8.21
N ILE A 104 7.99 6.29 8.83
CA ILE A 104 9.00 5.23 8.70
C ILE A 104 9.10 4.77 7.25
N GLU A 105 7.97 4.53 6.59
CA GLU A 105 7.93 4.12 5.20
C GLU A 105 8.57 5.17 4.29
N ALA A 106 8.16 6.44 4.41
CA ALA A 106 8.74 7.55 3.65
C ALA A 106 10.26 7.68 3.87
N PHE A 107 10.72 7.52 5.11
CA PHE A 107 12.15 7.52 5.43
C PHE A 107 12.89 6.36 4.77
N ILE A 108 12.35 5.14 4.83
CA ILE A 108 12.96 3.97 4.19
C ILE A 108 13.05 4.19 2.67
N LEU A 109 11.99 4.69 2.04
CA LEU A 109 12.00 4.98 0.59
C LEU A 109 13.03 6.06 0.23
N ALA A 110 13.17 7.09 1.06
CA ALA A 110 14.21 8.11 0.89
C ALA A 110 15.62 7.50 0.97
N VAL A 111 15.87 6.56 1.88
CA VAL A 111 17.14 5.82 1.97
C VAL A 111 17.35 4.95 0.71
N VAL A 112 16.32 4.23 0.26
CA VAL A 112 16.37 3.38 -0.94
C VAL A 112 16.73 4.18 -2.20
N ALA A 113 16.36 5.45 -2.27
CA ALA A 113 16.74 6.33 -3.38
C ALA A 113 18.26 6.48 -3.55
N PHE A 114 19.06 6.19 -2.51
CA PHE A 114 20.53 6.22 -2.57
C PHE A 114 21.16 4.82 -2.72
N VAL A 115 20.37 3.75 -2.71
CA VAL A 115 20.88 2.39 -2.89
C VAL A 115 21.22 2.15 -4.37
N PRO A 116 22.49 1.85 -4.71
CA PRO A 116 22.92 1.67 -6.10
C PRO A 116 22.32 0.39 -6.71
N LEU A 117 22.25 0.33 -8.05
CA LEU A 117 21.72 -0.82 -8.79
C LEU A 117 22.48 -2.14 -8.54
N THR A 118 23.72 -2.07 -8.04
CA THR A 118 24.47 -3.26 -7.61
C THR A 118 23.90 -3.92 -6.35
N HIS A 119 23.03 -3.23 -5.61
CA HIS A 119 22.44 -3.68 -4.34
C HIS A 119 20.90 -3.79 -4.41
N ASN A 120 20.38 -4.27 -5.54
CA ASN A 120 18.94 -4.40 -5.76
C ASN A 120 18.23 -5.27 -4.71
N VAL A 121 18.88 -6.34 -4.23
CA VAL A 121 18.31 -7.19 -3.16
C VAL A 121 18.04 -6.38 -1.89
N LEU A 122 18.98 -5.54 -1.47
CA LEU A 122 18.81 -4.66 -0.30
C LEU A 122 17.67 -3.67 -0.53
N ALA A 123 17.61 -3.04 -1.70
CA ALA A 123 16.52 -2.13 -2.05
C ALA A 123 15.16 -2.85 -1.97
N ASN A 124 15.03 -4.02 -2.59
CA ASN A 124 13.78 -4.79 -2.59
C ASN A 124 13.35 -5.24 -1.19
N VAL A 125 14.29 -5.67 -0.34
CA VAL A 125 14.03 -6.01 1.07
C VAL A 125 13.48 -4.80 1.83
N LEU A 126 14.11 -3.63 1.69
CA LEU A 126 13.70 -2.41 2.35
C LEU A 126 12.32 -1.94 1.88
N VAL A 127 12.08 -1.90 0.56
CA VAL A 127 10.78 -1.48 0.01
C VAL A 127 9.69 -2.47 0.41
N SER A 128 9.90 -3.79 0.30
CA SER A 128 8.90 -4.79 0.73
C SER A 128 8.58 -4.73 2.22
N PHE A 129 9.59 -4.49 3.06
CA PHE A 129 9.37 -4.26 4.50
C PHE A 129 8.50 -3.02 4.75
N ALA A 130 8.83 -1.90 4.10
CA ALA A 130 8.12 -0.63 4.24
C ALA A 130 6.66 -0.74 3.73
N CYS A 131 6.48 -1.31 2.54
CA CYS A 131 5.18 -1.67 1.97
C CYS A 131 4.33 -2.48 2.95
N ALA A 132 4.90 -3.54 3.53
CA ALA A 132 4.18 -4.40 4.46
C ALA A 132 3.69 -3.65 5.69
N MET A 133 4.49 -2.71 6.19
CA MET A 133 4.06 -1.86 7.30
C MET A 133 2.83 -1.03 6.91
N GLN A 134 2.82 -0.43 5.72
CA GLN A 134 1.68 0.30 5.17
C GLN A 134 0.44 -0.60 5.05
N VAL A 135 0.60 -1.76 4.41
CA VAL A 135 -0.47 -2.75 4.21
C VAL A 135 -1.13 -3.08 5.54
N GLN A 136 -0.31 -3.36 6.55
CA GLN A 136 -0.81 -3.74 7.87
C GLN A 136 -1.44 -2.56 8.62
N ALA A 137 -0.82 -1.38 8.56
CA ALA A 137 -1.32 -0.20 9.25
C ALA A 137 -2.70 0.22 8.74
N PHE A 138 -2.89 0.10 7.43
CA PHE A 138 -4.08 0.55 6.71
C PHE A 138 -5.00 -0.59 6.24
N ARG A 139 -4.87 -1.79 6.82
CA ARG A 139 -5.75 -2.95 6.52
C ARG A 139 -7.25 -2.70 6.72
N LYS A 140 -7.61 -1.69 7.52
CA LYS A 140 -8.97 -1.23 7.76
C LYS A 140 -8.99 0.30 7.84
N LEU A 141 -9.62 0.94 6.87
CA LEU A 141 -9.85 2.39 6.86
C LEU A 141 -11.33 2.66 7.17
N HIS A 142 -11.58 3.27 8.33
CA HIS A 142 -12.88 3.79 8.79
C HIS A 142 -14.10 2.89 8.51
N GLY A 143 -14.02 1.63 8.93
CA GLY A 143 -15.14 0.68 8.88
C GLY A 143 -15.21 -0.17 7.62
N TYR A 144 -14.36 0.10 6.62
CA TYR A 144 -14.21 -0.76 5.45
C TYR A 144 -12.83 -1.42 5.40
N ALA A 145 -12.81 -2.69 5.02
CA ALA A 145 -11.60 -3.48 4.83
C ALA A 145 -11.06 -3.35 3.39
N TYR A 146 -11.00 -2.13 2.85
CA TYR A 146 -10.29 -1.90 1.58
C TYR A 146 -8.79 -2.01 1.85
N ALA A 147 -8.13 -2.98 1.24
CA ALA A 147 -6.68 -3.14 1.35
C ALA A 147 -6.02 -2.23 0.30
N THR A 148 -5.40 -1.13 0.74
CA THR A 148 -4.89 -0.06 -0.14
C THR A 148 -3.89 -0.54 -1.21
N THR A 149 -3.26 -1.70 -1.02
CA THR A 149 -2.26 -2.26 -1.95
C THR A 149 -2.62 -3.65 -2.50
N MET A 150 -3.71 -4.28 -2.05
CA MET A 150 -4.07 -5.64 -2.50
C MET A 150 -5.20 -5.64 -3.53
N CYS A 151 -4.85 -5.64 -4.81
CA CYS A 151 -5.84 -5.64 -5.90
C CYS A 151 -6.73 -6.89 -5.93
N ILE A 152 -6.20 -8.09 -5.65
CA ILE A 152 -6.99 -9.34 -5.71
C ILE A 152 -8.11 -9.36 -4.67
N GLY A 153 -7.79 -9.00 -3.42
CA GLY A 153 -8.77 -8.97 -2.33
C GLY A 153 -9.86 -7.93 -2.59
N ASN A 154 -9.47 -6.76 -3.09
CA ASN A 154 -10.42 -5.72 -3.49
C ASN A 154 -11.28 -6.15 -4.68
N LEU A 155 -10.70 -6.83 -5.68
CA LEU A 155 -11.44 -7.29 -6.86
C LEU A 155 -12.51 -8.30 -6.45
N ARG A 156 -12.17 -9.25 -5.58
CA ARG A 156 -13.12 -10.23 -5.04
C ARG A 156 -14.25 -9.52 -4.29
N SER A 157 -13.91 -8.68 -3.32
CA SER A 157 -14.89 -8.02 -2.44
C SER A 157 -15.75 -6.99 -3.18
N GLY A 158 -15.18 -6.32 -4.18
CA GLY A 158 -15.88 -5.40 -5.08
C GLY A 158 -16.87 -6.13 -5.97
N THR A 159 -16.45 -7.25 -6.58
CA THR A 159 -17.32 -8.08 -7.41
C THR A 159 -18.45 -8.71 -6.59
N GLU A 160 -18.17 -9.18 -5.38
CA GLU A 160 -19.19 -9.69 -4.45
C GLU A 160 -20.23 -8.60 -4.12
N SER A 161 -19.77 -7.40 -3.74
CA SER A 161 -20.66 -6.26 -3.45
C SER A 161 -21.50 -5.86 -4.67
N LEU A 162 -20.91 -5.90 -5.87
CA LEU A 162 -21.62 -5.64 -7.12
C LEU A 162 -22.68 -6.70 -7.41
N SER A 163 -22.38 -7.98 -7.17
CA SER A 163 -23.33 -9.09 -7.30
C SER A 163 -24.54 -8.91 -6.37
N ILE A 164 -24.31 -8.55 -5.10
CA ILE A 164 -25.38 -8.25 -4.13
C ILE A 164 -26.25 -7.10 -4.63
N TYR A 165 -25.67 -6.02 -5.17
CA TYR A 165 -26.45 -4.92 -5.74
C TYR A 165 -27.36 -5.39 -6.88
N PHE A 166 -26.89 -6.25 -7.78
CA PHE A 166 -27.73 -6.74 -8.88
C PHE A 166 -28.87 -7.64 -8.38
N ARG A 167 -28.64 -8.46 -7.35
CA ARG A 167 -29.65 -9.35 -6.78
C ARG A 167 -30.68 -8.65 -5.89
N GLU A 168 -30.21 -7.76 -5.02
CA GLU A 168 -31.03 -7.18 -3.94
C GLU A 168 -31.34 -5.69 -4.17
N ARG A 169 -30.78 -5.06 -5.21
CA ARG A 169 -30.87 -3.61 -5.49
C ARG A 169 -30.43 -2.73 -4.31
N ASN A 170 -29.54 -3.27 -3.47
CA ASN A 170 -29.04 -2.58 -2.28
C ASN A 170 -28.03 -1.47 -2.65
N LYS A 171 -28.44 -0.21 -2.45
CA LYS A 171 -27.62 0.98 -2.74
C LYS A 171 -26.32 1.06 -1.94
N GLU A 172 -26.23 0.44 -0.76
CA GLU A 172 -24.97 0.42 -0.01
C GLU A 172 -23.92 -0.48 -0.67
N SER A 173 -24.35 -1.59 -1.27
CA SER A 173 -23.44 -2.56 -1.90
C SER A 173 -22.78 -1.99 -3.16
N ILE A 174 -23.49 -1.17 -3.95
CA ILE A 174 -22.87 -0.50 -5.11
C ILE A 174 -21.85 0.56 -4.68
N ILE A 175 -22.11 1.29 -3.58
CA ILE A 175 -21.14 2.22 -3.02
C ILE A 175 -19.89 1.45 -2.58
N LYS A 176 -20.06 0.31 -1.90
CA LYS A 176 -18.93 -0.54 -1.50
C LYS A 176 -18.11 -1.02 -2.69
N ALA A 177 -18.77 -1.48 -3.75
CA ALA A 177 -18.12 -1.91 -4.99
C ALA A 177 -17.30 -0.78 -5.61
N PHE A 178 -17.87 0.43 -5.69
CA PHE A 178 -17.17 1.59 -6.24
C PHE A 178 -15.88 1.92 -5.47
N HIS A 179 -15.90 1.80 -4.13
CA HIS A 179 -14.68 2.02 -3.34
C HIS A 179 -13.61 0.95 -3.63
N TYR A 180 -13.98 -0.34 -3.71
CA TYR A 180 -13.04 -1.42 -4.05
C TYR A 180 -12.40 -1.19 -5.43
N TYR A 181 -13.21 -0.91 -6.46
CA TYR A 181 -12.72 -0.67 -7.81
C TYR A 181 -11.96 0.65 -7.93
N GLY A 182 -12.36 1.69 -7.20
CA GLY A 182 -11.65 2.97 -7.15
C GLY A 182 -10.23 2.79 -6.63
N ILE A 183 -10.04 2.02 -5.55
CA ILE A 183 -8.72 1.69 -5.01
C ILE A 183 -7.86 0.92 -6.03
N ILE A 184 -8.43 -0.05 -6.74
CA ILE A 184 -7.73 -0.78 -7.83
C ILE A 184 -7.31 0.18 -8.95
N PHE A 185 -8.20 1.09 -9.33
CA PHE A 185 -7.95 2.07 -10.38
C PHE A 185 -6.80 3.02 -10.00
N PHE A 186 -6.80 3.56 -8.77
CA PHE A 186 -5.71 4.40 -8.28
C PHE A 186 -4.38 3.65 -8.16
N PHE A 187 -4.41 2.37 -7.75
CA PHE A 187 -3.22 1.53 -7.78
C PHE A 187 -2.68 1.36 -9.21
N ALA A 188 -3.54 1.10 -10.19
CA ALA A 188 -3.13 0.98 -11.59
C ALA A 188 -2.55 2.29 -12.15
N ILE A 189 -3.12 3.44 -11.81
CA ILE A 189 -2.54 4.76 -12.13
C ILE A 189 -1.16 4.89 -11.51
N GLY A 190 -1.02 4.57 -10.22
CA GLY A 190 0.26 4.60 -9.52
C GLY A 190 1.32 3.74 -10.19
N ALA A 191 0.96 2.52 -10.61
CA ALA A 191 1.85 1.63 -11.33
C ALA A 191 2.25 2.17 -12.71
N GLY A 192 1.30 2.75 -13.46
CA GLY A 192 1.59 3.38 -14.75
C GLY A 192 2.56 4.56 -14.60
N ILE A 193 2.25 5.49 -13.70
CA ILE A 193 3.11 6.64 -13.38
C ILE A 193 4.48 6.16 -12.87
N GLY A 194 4.49 5.20 -11.96
CA GLY A 194 5.71 4.64 -11.38
C GLY A 194 6.62 4.01 -12.41
N ALA A 195 6.07 3.27 -13.37
CA ALA A 195 6.84 2.70 -14.47
C ALA A 195 7.45 3.82 -15.34
N THR A 196 6.65 4.80 -15.76
CA THR A 196 7.13 5.90 -16.62
C THR A 196 8.20 6.74 -15.93
N ILE A 197 7.97 7.20 -14.70
CA ILE A 197 8.92 8.04 -13.96
C ILE A 197 10.19 7.23 -13.64
N SER A 198 10.07 5.94 -13.32
CA SER A 198 11.25 5.10 -13.05
C SER A 198 12.12 4.88 -14.29
N CYS A 199 11.52 4.72 -15.47
CA CYS A 199 12.27 4.67 -16.73
C CYS A 199 13.01 5.99 -17.03
N GLN A 200 12.43 7.14 -16.69
CA GLN A 200 13.00 8.46 -17.00
C GLN A 200 14.04 8.93 -15.97
N TYR A 201 13.77 8.76 -14.68
CA TYR A 201 14.57 9.32 -13.58
C TYR A 201 15.37 8.27 -12.81
N GLY A 202 15.29 6.99 -13.21
CA GLY A 202 16.06 5.90 -12.62
C GLY A 202 15.78 5.71 -11.12
N ILE A 203 16.81 5.30 -10.38
CA ILE A 203 16.67 4.89 -8.96
C ILE A 203 16.09 5.97 -8.03
N LYS A 204 16.23 7.26 -8.40
CA LYS A 204 15.76 8.40 -7.62
C LYS A 204 14.25 8.62 -7.73
N SER A 205 13.58 7.98 -8.69
CA SER A 205 12.13 8.10 -8.87
C SER A 205 11.32 7.72 -7.63
N VAL A 206 11.85 6.83 -6.78
CA VAL A 206 11.22 6.40 -5.51
C VAL A 206 10.93 7.57 -4.54
N PHE A 207 11.62 8.71 -4.67
CA PHE A 207 11.26 9.93 -3.93
C PHE A 207 9.85 10.41 -4.21
N ALA A 208 9.32 10.20 -5.42
CA ALA A 208 7.94 10.57 -5.75
C ALA A 208 6.95 9.81 -4.86
N SER A 209 7.20 8.51 -4.62
CA SER A 209 6.39 7.72 -3.69
C SER A 209 6.56 8.21 -2.25
N ALA A 210 7.78 8.55 -1.80
CA ALA A 210 7.99 9.14 -0.48
C ALA A 210 7.19 10.45 -0.29
N ILE A 211 7.16 11.32 -1.30
CA ILE A 211 6.36 12.56 -1.29
C ILE A 211 4.86 12.26 -1.16
N LEU A 212 4.35 11.26 -1.90
CA LEU A 212 2.94 10.84 -1.77
C LEU A 212 2.61 10.38 -0.34
N LEU A 213 3.51 9.67 0.32
CA LEU A 213 3.33 9.24 1.72
C LEU A 213 3.31 10.43 2.68
N ILE A 214 4.16 11.43 2.46
CA ILE A 214 4.16 12.67 3.25
C ILE A 214 2.86 13.45 3.04
N ILE A 215 2.33 13.51 1.82
CA ILE A 215 1.00 14.09 1.56
C ILE A 215 -0.08 13.31 2.33
N GLY A 216 -0.04 11.97 2.29
CA GLY A 216 -0.95 11.12 3.05
C GLY A 216 -0.88 11.35 4.57
N PHE A 217 0.32 11.61 5.10
CA PHE A 217 0.52 11.99 6.49
C PHE A 217 -0.17 13.33 6.84
N PHE A 218 -0.03 14.36 6.00
CA PHE A 218 -0.70 15.64 6.23
C PHE A 218 -2.23 15.55 6.12
N VAL A 219 -2.74 14.80 5.14
CA VAL A 219 -4.19 14.52 5.03
C VAL A 219 -4.72 13.86 6.31
N MET A 220 -3.92 13.00 6.93
CA MET A 220 -4.29 12.34 8.19
C MET A 220 -4.31 13.31 9.39
N LEU A 221 -3.40 14.30 9.43
CA LEU A 221 -3.42 15.34 10.48
C LEU A 221 -4.68 16.20 10.39
N ASP A 222 -5.03 16.66 9.18
CA ASP A 222 -6.23 17.48 8.94
C ASP A 222 -7.54 16.76 9.29
N THR A 223 -7.53 15.43 9.28
CA THR A 223 -8.69 14.59 9.61
C THR A 223 -8.83 14.35 11.11
N GLU A 224 -7.73 14.34 11.88
CA GLU A 224 -7.75 14.13 13.34
C GLU A 224 -8.04 15.43 14.13
N GLU A 225 -7.79 16.60 13.54
CA GLU A 225 -8.09 17.90 14.17
C GLU A 225 -9.57 18.35 14.05
N LYS A 226 -10.43 17.58 13.38
CA LYS A 226 -11.87 17.89 13.17
C LYS A 226 -12.82 16.94 13.90
#